data_AF-A0A1Q7Y7G3-F1
#
_entry.id   AF-A0A1Q7Y7G3-F1
#
_cell.length_a   1.000
_cell.length_b   1.000
_cell.length_c   1.000
_cell.angle_alpha   90.00
_cell.angle_beta   90.00
_cell.angle_gamma   90.00
#
_symmetry.space_group_name_H-M   'P 1'
#
loop_
_entity.id
_entity.type
_entity.pdbx_description
1 polymer ?
#
loop_
_entity_poly.entity_id
_entity_poly.type
_entity_poly.pdbx_seq_one_letter_code
_entity_poly.pdbx_strand_id
1 'polypeptide(L)' 'MTEETFVRTCERCDAESAHLVKFTNPDNTEEYICWSCLQREEKRHNLKSTWHRGRRDSAPRAK' A
#
# COMPACT_ATOMS: atom_id res chain seq x y z
N MET A 1 8.21 26.80 -18.53
CA MET A 1 7.16 25.82 -18.22
C MET A 1 7.06 25.80 -16.71
N THR A 2 6.16 26.60 -16.13
CA THR A 2 5.96 26.67 -14.69
C THR A 2 5.28 25.39 -14.26
N GLU A 3 6.05 24.51 -13.61
CA GLU A 3 5.53 23.32 -12.94
C GLU A 3 4.76 23.84 -11.72
N GLU A 4 3.46 24.07 -11.89
CA GLU A 4 2.58 24.49 -10.82
C GLU A 4 2.47 23.33 -9.84
N THR A 5 3.32 23.33 -8.81
CA THR A 5 3.27 22.37 -7.72
C THR A 5 1.99 22.63 -6.94
N PHE A 6 0.91 21.98 -7.34
CA PHE A 6 -0.35 21.95 -6.60
C PHE A 6 -0.11 21.22 -5.28
N VAL A 7 0.22 21.99 -4.24
CA VAL A 7 0.22 21.50 -2.88
C VAL A 7 -1.24 21.35 -2.45
N ARG A 8 -1.64 20.13 -2.10
CA ARG A 8 -2.95 19.82 -1.53
C ARG A 8 -2.76 19.09 -0.20
N THR A 9 -3.84 18.95 0.56
CA THR A 9 -3.82 18.22 1.83
C THR A 9 -4.17 16.75 1.57
N CYS A 10 -3.39 15.84 2.17
CA CYS A 10 -3.70 14.42 2.13
C CYS A 10 -4.89 14.10 3.05
N GLU A 11 -5.91 13.41 2.55
CA GLU A 11 -7.11 13.07 3.33
C GLU A 11 -6.90 11.98 4.40
N ARG A 12 -5.69 11.42 4.49
CA ARG A 12 -5.38 10.29 5.38
C ARG A 12 -4.48 10.64 6.55
N CYS A 13 -3.67 11.68 6.40
CA CYS A 13 -2.74 12.13 7.44
C CYS A 13 -2.81 13.64 7.66
N ASP A 14 -3.72 14.33 6.96
CA ASP A 14 -3.95 15.78 7.03
C ASP A 14 -2.69 16.62 6.73
N ALA A 15 -1.68 16.02 6.12
CA ALA A 15 -0.43 16.68 5.78
C ALA A 15 -0.51 17.32 4.38
N GLU A 16 -0.04 18.56 4.28
CA GLU A 16 0.15 19.25 3.00
C GLU A 16 1.33 18.65 2.24
N SER A 17 1.12 18.30 0.98
CA SER A 17 2.15 17.68 0.13
C SER A 17 1.97 18.08 -1.33
N ALA A 18 3.09 18.29 -2.02
CA ALA A 18 3.13 18.44 -3.47
C ALA A 18 3.04 17.09 -4.20
N HIS A 19 3.36 15.99 -3.51
CA HIS A 19 3.37 14.63 -4.07
C HIS A 19 2.15 13.87 -3.57
N LEU A 20 1.04 14.03 -4.28
CA LEU A 20 -0.23 13.35 -4.02
C LEU A 20 -0.65 12.54 -5.23
N VAL A 21 -1.32 11.43 -4.99
CA VAL A 21 -1.98 10.61 -6.00
C VAL A 21 -3.47 10.82 -5.86
N LYS A 22 -4.12 11.06 -6.99
CA LYS A 22 -5.56 11.21 -7.10
C LYS A 22 -6.19 9.84 -7.34
N PHE A 23 -7.06 9.41 -6.44
CA PHE A 23 -7.89 8.23 -6.60
C PHE A 23 -9.30 8.66 -6.96
N THR A 24 -9.94 7.89 -7.83
CA THR A 24 -11.34 8.10 -8.19
C THR A 24 -12.12 6.89 -7.73
N ASN A 25 -13.02 7.12 -6.76
CA ASN A 25 -13.88 6.09 -6.22
C ASN A 25 -15.01 5.72 -7.18
N PRO A 26 -15.65 4.56 -6.99
CA PRO A 26 -16.80 4.15 -7.79
C PRO A 26 -17.98 5.14 -7.67
N ASP A 27 -18.09 5.88 -6.57
CA ASP A 27 -19.06 6.95 -6.35
C ASP A 27 -18.69 8.28 -7.03
N ASN A 28 -17.62 8.28 -7.86
CA ASN A 28 -17.06 9.46 -8.51
C ASN A 28 -16.54 10.54 -7.54
N THR A 29 -16.24 10.16 -6.30
CA THR A 29 -15.53 11.02 -5.35
C THR A 29 -14.02 10.94 -5.61
N GLU A 30 -13.35 12.06 -5.48
CA GLU A 30 -11.92 12.18 -5.71
C GLU A 30 -11.19 12.21 -4.37
N GLU A 31 -10.30 11.26 -4.15
CA GLU A 31 -9.47 11.23 -2.94
C GLU A 31 -8.01 11.56 -3.24
N TYR A 32 -7.40 12.41 -2.41
CA TYR A 32 -5.99 12.79 -2.55
C TYR A 32 -5.13 12.17 -1.44
N ILE A 33 -4.27 11.22 -1.82
CA ILE A 33 -3.45 10.45 -0.88
C ILE A 33 -1.97 10.68 -1.17
N CYS A 34 -1.18 10.96 -0.13
CA CYS A 34 0.26 11.17 -0.28
C CYS A 34 1.00 9.83 -0.50
N TRP A 35 2.14 9.91 -1.20
CA TRP A 35 3.01 8.76 -1.44
C TRP A 35 3.44 8.05 -0.14
N SER A 36 3.65 8.80 0.95
CA SER A 36 4.01 8.22 2.25
C SER A 36 2.90 7.30 2.81
N CYS A 37 1.64 7.70 2.65
CA CYS A 37 0.49 6.89 3.06
C CYS A 37 0.33 5.65 2.16
N LEU A 38 0.46 5.82 0.84
CA LEU A 38 0.37 4.70 -0.11
C LEU A 38 1.44 3.63 0.14
N GLN A 39 2.69 4.06 0.31
CA GLN A 39 3.81 3.16 0.60
C GLN A 39 3.62 2.39 1.92
N ARG A 40 2.92 2.97 2.90
CA ARG A 40 2.57 2.26 4.15
C ARG A 40 1.52 1.18 3.93
N GLU A 41 0.57 1.39 3.03
CA GLU A 41 -0.46 0.40 2.70
C GLU A 41 0.10 -0.78 1.93
N GLU A 42 0.94 -0.54 0.91
CA GLU A 42 1.58 -1.63 0.16
C GLU A 42 2.40 -2.55 1.06
N LYS A 43 3.12 -1.97 2.04
CA LYS A 43 3.85 -2.73 3.06
C LYS A 43 2.94 -3.55 3.97
N ARG A 44 1.74 -3.06 4.30
CA ARG A 44 0.75 -3.81 5.10
C ARG A 44 0.07 -4.91 4.30
N HIS A 45 -0.19 -4.70 3.01
CA HIS A 45 -0.77 -5.71 2.14
C HIS A 45 0.16 -6.94 2.00
N ASN A 46 1.48 -6.70 1.93
CA ASN A 46 2.49 -7.76 1.83
C ASN A 46 2.78 -8.52 3.13
N LEU A 47 2.14 -8.17 4.27
CA LEU A 47 2.39 -8.81 5.57
C LEU A 47 1.56 -10.09 5.84
N LYS A 48 0.68 -10.51 4.93
CA LYS A 48 0.00 -11.82 5.04
C LYS A 48 0.61 -12.87 4.12
N SER A 49 1.85 -13.27 4.40
CA SER A 49 2.37 -14.55 3.91
C SER A 49 1.99 -15.67 4.88
N THR A 50 0.77 -16.21 4.75
CA THR A 50 0.37 -17.45 5.45
C THR A 50 0.94 -18.70 4.76
N TRP A 51 2.11 -18.59 4.12
CA TRP A 51 2.79 -19.72 3.52
C TRP A 51 3.46 -20.52 4.63
N HIS A 52 2.74 -21.48 5.21
CA HIS A 52 3.37 -22.51 6.02
C HIS A 52 4.15 -23.44 5.08
N ARG A 53 5.48 -23.50 5.23
CA ARG A 53 6.29 -24.54 4.57
C ARG A 53 5.78 -25.90 5.06
N GLY A 54 5.12 -26.66 4.18
CA GLY A 54 4.73 -28.03 4.46
C GLY A 54 5.95 -28.81 4.93
N ARG A 55 5.88 -29.32 6.17
CA ARG A 55 6.93 -30.15 6.76
C ARG A 55 7.07 -31.37 5.86
N ARG A 56 8.23 -31.52 5.21
CA ARG A 56 8.53 -32.72 4.44
C ARG A 56 8.84 -33.81 5.47
N ASP A 57 7.81 -34.58 5.86
CA ASP A 57 8.00 -35.72 6.74
C ASP A 57 8.83 -36.75 5.97
N SER A 58 10.11 -36.81 6.31
CA SER A 58 11.07 -37.76 5.78
C SER A 58 10.58 -39.18 6.08
N ALA A 59 10.46 -39.98 5.01
CA ALA A 59 9.95 -41.35 4.99
C ALA A 59 10.34 -42.20 6.21
N PRO A 60 9.44 -43.06 6.72
CA PRO A 60 9.75 -43.90 7.87
C PRO A 60 10.90 -44.86 7.54
N ARG A 61 11.91 -44.87 8.41
CA ARG A 61 13.06 -45.77 8.33
C ARG A 61 12.58 -47.20 8.63
N ALA A 62 12.71 -48.08 7.64
CA ALA A 62 12.41 -49.51 7.77
C ALA A 62 13.19 -50.13 8.93
N LYS A 63 12.53 -50.98 9.72
CA LYS A 63 13.14 -51.94 10.63
C LYS A 63 12.81 -53.34 10.14
#